data_AF-A0A954ZZL5-F1
#
_entry.id   AF-A0A954ZZL5-F1
#
_cell.length_a   1.000
_cell.length_b   1.000
_cell.length_c   1.000
_cell.angle_alpha   90.00
_cell.angle_beta   90.00
_cell.angle_gamma   90.00
#
_symmetry.space_group_name_H-M   'P 1'
#
loop_
_entity.id
_entity.type
_entity.pdbx_description
1 polymer ?
#
loop_
_entity_poly.entity_id
_entity_poly.type
_entity_poly.pdbx_seq_one_letter_code
_entity_poly.pdbx_strand_id
1 'polypeptide(L)'
;MCCRFFTLSLVLLCVRAVTARAHIASPDEQLRSAYQQVRLAQILFPNYASDMRRKNLPASMDDINTYLLEETLDPSLFDYIASDKIIYKDIPRSDLVAIVHMKFDRAIHFPEDQRGPERDLVVVGFADGSVEIFDIGVARVIVRDSKQALLSMTDDASLPESWIVQDDLAMMHEAFQAYAKDHEQLMPASLGELLEYIPQQEGYATPRERASAFVMPAVRALVEIPDNPTSEWIDAHTSYVYLGHSTVPWNRIVSPDDTLIVHAKPEFAIDWLNTSFTPMPVVLALTAHGDTRMFGVDFVKAKADESRMFLAVAADEAEHTEYLDVCQDLNLLFEAVMRYTADHNDRYPSNLRDVIAYLPEEAGDDDASRMRTFLPPSRSTDEVVRGKLTEDWVRQHCRYRFIGNPRIFVPDFLEQSQELLLYSPKDETFHVLVESADGTPSQVDWLVVASAYGLVMPYPPDQIDERARESREAQRAIERAMK
;
A
#
# COMPACT_ATOMS: atom_id res chain seq x y z
N MET A 1 9.71 -17.78 -17.55
CA MET A 1 9.48 -16.59 -16.69
C MET A 1 9.15 -16.96 -15.24
N CYS A 2 8.64 -18.16 -14.94
CA CYS A 2 8.40 -18.67 -13.58
C CYS A 2 9.61 -18.61 -12.62
N CYS A 3 10.85 -18.56 -13.11
CA CYS A 3 12.00 -18.33 -12.24
C CYS A 3 12.07 -16.91 -11.66
N ARG A 4 11.51 -15.86 -12.28
CA ARG A 4 11.84 -14.46 -11.91
C ARG A 4 11.09 -13.91 -10.69
N PHE A 5 9.80 -14.20 -10.54
CA PHE A 5 9.06 -13.89 -9.30
C PHE A 5 9.55 -14.76 -8.14
N PHE A 6 9.82 -16.04 -8.41
CA PHE A 6 10.49 -16.92 -7.44
C PHE A 6 11.86 -16.37 -7.02
N THR A 7 12.59 -15.68 -7.90
CA THR A 7 13.93 -15.13 -7.62
C THR A 7 13.87 -13.81 -6.85
N LEU A 8 12.96 -12.87 -7.15
CA LEU A 8 12.82 -11.67 -6.31
C LEU A 8 12.38 -12.06 -4.89
N SER A 9 11.42 -12.99 -4.78
CA SER A 9 11.01 -13.57 -3.51
C SER A 9 12.14 -14.33 -2.83
N LEU A 10 12.99 -15.08 -3.55
CA LEU A 10 14.16 -15.78 -3.00
C LEU A 10 15.26 -14.81 -2.56
N VAL A 11 15.49 -13.71 -3.28
CA VAL A 11 16.44 -12.66 -2.89
C VAL A 11 15.95 -11.96 -1.64
N LEU A 12 14.67 -11.59 -1.58
CA LEU A 12 14.03 -11.06 -0.37
C LEU A 12 14.01 -12.10 0.77
N LEU A 13 13.87 -13.39 0.47
CA LEU A 13 13.96 -14.49 1.45
C LEU A 13 15.39 -14.65 1.99
N CYS A 14 16.40 -14.54 1.12
CA CYS A 14 17.82 -14.63 1.46
C CYS A 14 18.25 -13.41 2.28
N VAL A 15 17.77 -12.22 1.92
CA VAL A 15 17.92 -11.00 2.71
C VAL A 15 17.27 -11.23 4.08
N ARG A 16 15.98 -11.59 4.16
CA ARG A 16 15.26 -11.87 5.43
C ARG A 16 15.91 -12.96 6.31
N ALA A 17 16.41 -14.05 5.72
CA ALA A 17 17.06 -15.13 6.46
C ALA A 17 18.40 -14.70 7.08
N VAL A 18 19.09 -13.74 6.45
CA VAL A 18 20.29 -13.11 6.99
C VAL A 18 19.92 -12.05 8.04
N THR A 19 18.85 -11.26 7.83
CA THR A 19 18.35 -10.26 8.79
C THR A 19 17.92 -10.89 10.12
N ALA A 20 17.30 -12.08 10.08
CA ALA A 20 16.96 -12.84 11.30
C ALA A 20 18.17 -13.21 12.18
N ARG A 21 19.39 -13.25 11.61
CA ARG A 21 20.64 -13.46 12.37
C ARG A 21 21.27 -12.15 12.87
N ALA A 22 20.97 -11.01 12.25
CA ALA A 22 21.54 -9.70 12.59
C ALA A 22 20.99 -9.12 13.91
N HIS A 23 19.79 -9.49 14.33
CA HIS A 23 19.19 -9.03 15.60
C HIS A 23 19.93 -9.49 16.87
N ILE A 24 20.92 -10.39 16.75
CA ILE A 24 21.71 -10.92 17.88
C ILE A 24 23.19 -10.48 17.78
N ALA A 25 23.55 -9.72 16.74
CA ALA A 25 24.94 -9.45 16.38
C ALA A 25 25.42 -8.08 16.88
N SER A 26 26.74 -7.94 17.05
CA SER A 26 27.39 -6.66 17.40
C SER A 26 27.20 -5.60 16.29
N PRO A 27 27.33 -4.29 16.58
CA PRO A 27 27.26 -3.21 15.58
C PRO A 27 28.09 -3.47 14.30
N ASP A 28 29.32 -3.97 14.46
CA ASP A 28 30.20 -4.32 13.35
C ASP A 28 29.66 -5.49 12.51
N GLU A 29 28.97 -6.44 13.12
CA GLU A 29 28.35 -7.58 12.43
C GLU A 29 27.04 -7.18 11.74
N GLN A 30 26.24 -6.29 12.32
CA GLN A 30 25.06 -5.70 11.66
C GLN A 30 25.48 -4.89 10.43
N LEU A 31 26.54 -4.09 10.55
CA LEU A 31 27.12 -3.36 9.43
C LEU A 31 27.64 -4.29 8.33
N ARG A 32 28.37 -5.36 8.70
CA ARG A 32 28.80 -6.39 7.74
C ARG A 32 27.63 -7.12 7.09
N SER A 33 26.55 -7.37 7.84
CA SER A 33 25.33 -8.01 7.33
C SER A 33 24.63 -7.11 6.31
N ALA A 34 24.36 -5.85 6.65
CA ALA A 34 23.78 -4.87 5.72
C ALA A 34 24.65 -4.75 4.45
N TYR A 35 25.98 -4.71 4.62
CA TYR A 35 26.94 -4.69 3.51
C TYR A 35 26.86 -5.94 2.61
N GLN A 36 26.75 -7.14 3.20
CA GLN A 36 26.58 -8.39 2.45
C GLN A 36 25.23 -8.45 1.72
N GLN A 37 24.18 -7.88 2.27
CA GLN A 37 22.84 -7.86 1.65
C GLN A 37 22.77 -6.85 0.49
N VAL A 38 23.35 -5.66 0.67
CA VAL A 38 23.52 -4.66 -0.40
C VAL A 38 24.34 -5.24 -1.55
N ARG A 39 25.38 -6.02 -1.26
CA ARG A 39 26.15 -6.78 -2.26
C ARG A 39 25.29 -7.81 -3.00
N LEU A 40 24.48 -8.58 -2.28
CA LEU A 40 23.59 -9.57 -2.89
C LEU A 40 22.66 -8.88 -3.90
N ALA A 41 22.02 -7.78 -3.50
CA ALA A 41 21.18 -6.98 -4.37
C ALA A 41 21.97 -6.44 -5.60
N GLN A 42 23.17 -5.90 -5.40
CA GLN A 42 24.00 -5.40 -6.50
C GLN A 42 24.51 -6.47 -7.46
N ILE A 43 24.69 -7.72 -7.05
CA ILE A 43 25.14 -8.78 -7.97
C ILE A 43 23.97 -9.37 -8.75
N LEU A 44 22.79 -9.38 -8.13
CA LEU A 44 21.58 -9.93 -8.71
C LEU A 44 20.86 -8.99 -9.68
N PHE A 45 21.16 -7.68 -9.70
CA PHE A 45 20.44 -6.71 -10.55
C PHE A 45 21.14 -6.35 -11.89
N PRO A 46 22.44 -5.96 -11.96
CA PRO A 46 23.13 -5.58 -13.20
C PRO A 46 23.54 -6.76 -14.07
N ASN A 47 23.96 -7.89 -13.49
CA ASN A 47 24.43 -9.06 -14.25
C ASN A 47 23.28 -9.96 -14.74
N TYR A 48 22.05 -9.74 -14.27
CA TYR A 48 20.93 -10.65 -14.58
C TYR A 48 20.34 -10.43 -15.98
N ALA A 49 20.43 -9.22 -16.52
CA ALA A 49 20.01 -8.91 -17.88
C ALA A 49 21.06 -9.32 -18.94
N SER A 50 22.35 -9.27 -18.58
CA SER A 50 23.49 -9.47 -19.48
C SER A 50 24.08 -10.89 -19.43
N ASP A 51 24.17 -11.55 -18.27
CA ASP A 51 24.83 -12.86 -18.13
C ASP A 51 23.92 -14.07 -18.38
N MET A 52 22.59 -13.94 -18.28
CA MET A 52 21.65 -15.01 -18.67
C MET A 52 21.74 -15.38 -20.16
N ARG A 53 22.36 -14.55 -21.00
CA ARG A 53 22.65 -14.88 -22.40
C ARG A 53 24.01 -15.54 -22.61
N ARG A 54 24.92 -15.57 -21.62
CA ARG A 54 26.34 -15.89 -21.89
C ARG A 54 27.06 -16.82 -20.90
N LYS A 55 26.61 -17.04 -19.67
CA LYS A 55 27.35 -17.91 -18.73
C LYS A 55 26.46 -18.80 -17.86
N ASN A 56 26.89 -20.05 -17.69
CA ASN A 56 26.37 -20.99 -16.70
C ASN A 56 26.52 -20.37 -15.30
N LEU A 57 25.42 -19.86 -14.76
CA LEU A 57 25.37 -19.42 -13.38
C LEU A 57 25.61 -20.61 -12.43
N PRO A 58 26.18 -20.37 -11.24
CA PRO A 58 26.41 -21.41 -10.25
C PRO A 58 25.11 -22.12 -9.86
N ALA A 59 25.18 -23.44 -9.71
CA ALA A 59 24.00 -24.30 -9.55
C ALA A 59 23.50 -24.38 -8.10
N SER A 60 24.24 -23.82 -7.13
CA SER A 60 23.94 -23.94 -5.70
C SER A 60 24.19 -22.65 -4.90
N MET A 61 23.54 -22.56 -3.73
CA MET A 61 23.72 -21.46 -2.78
C MET A 61 25.15 -21.37 -2.22
N ASP A 62 25.87 -22.49 -2.11
CA ASP A 62 27.25 -22.51 -1.63
C ASP A 62 28.21 -21.91 -2.66
N ASP A 63 27.93 -22.09 -3.95
CA ASP A 63 28.70 -21.46 -5.02
C ASP A 63 28.45 -19.94 -5.11
N ILE A 64 27.20 -19.51 -4.89
CA ILE A 64 26.86 -18.08 -4.81
C ILE A 64 27.58 -17.46 -3.61
N ASN A 65 27.51 -18.06 -2.43
CA ASN A 65 28.20 -17.56 -1.24
C ASN A 65 29.73 -17.53 -1.42
N THR A 66 30.32 -18.54 -2.06
CA THR A 66 31.77 -18.58 -2.33
C THR A 66 32.19 -17.50 -3.33
N TYR A 67 31.43 -17.33 -4.41
CA TYR A 67 31.63 -16.25 -5.39
C TYR A 67 31.44 -14.86 -4.75
N LEU A 68 30.52 -14.74 -3.80
CA LEU A 68 30.24 -13.55 -3.00
C LEU A 68 31.21 -13.33 -1.83
N LEU A 69 32.17 -14.21 -1.58
CA LEU A 69 33.18 -14.02 -0.52
C LEU A 69 34.56 -13.71 -1.10
N GLU A 70 34.82 -14.08 -2.37
CA GLU A 70 36.14 -13.95 -2.99
C GLU A 70 36.37 -12.62 -3.73
N GLU A 71 35.35 -11.96 -4.28
CA GLU A 71 35.51 -10.59 -4.78
C GLU A 71 35.39 -9.58 -3.63
N THR A 72 36.43 -8.79 -3.39
CA THR A 72 36.37 -7.64 -2.47
C THR A 72 35.39 -6.62 -3.04
N LEU A 73 34.32 -6.31 -2.31
CA LEU A 73 33.49 -5.14 -2.59
C LEU A 73 34.39 -3.91 -2.72
N ASP A 74 34.20 -3.12 -3.77
CA ASP A 74 34.83 -1.82 -3.86
C ASP A 74 34.09 -0.86 -2.92
N PRO A 75 34.64 -0.52 -1.73
CA PRO A 75 33.97 0.38 -0.80
C PRO A 75 33.79 1.76 -1.41
N SER A 76 34.49 2.08 -2.50
CA SER A 76 34.34 3.33 -3.22
C SER A 76 32.98 3.51 -3.90
N LEU A 77 32.17 2.44 -4.02
CA LEU A 77 30.83 2.49 -4.60
C LEU A 77 29.73 2.96 -3.64
N PHE A 78 30.03 3.04 -2.34
CA PHE A 78 29.04 3.35 -1.32
C PHE A 78 29.44 4.57 -0.52
N ASP A 79 28.42 5.30 -0.08
CA ASP A 79 28.54 6.30 0.97
C ASP A 79 27.92 5.72 2.24
N TYR A 80 28.54 6.08 3.36
CA TYR A 80 28.12 5.68 4.69
C TYR A 80 27.66 6.89 5.48
N ILE A 81 26.55 6.75 6.18
CA ILE A 81 25.93 7.86 6.91
C ILE A 81 26.28 7.81 8.40
N ALA A 82 26.63 6.65 8.93
CA ALA A 82 26.68 6.48 10.38
C ALA A 82 27.89 7.14 11.05
N SER A 83 27.68 7.57 12.29
CA SER A 83 28.70 8.06 13.20
C SER A 83 29.16 6.93 14.12
N ASP A 84 30.44 6.93 14.46
CA ASP A 84 31.05 6.11 15.51
C ASP A 84 30.47 6.36 16.92
N LYS A 85 29.69 7.42 17.10
CA LYS A 85 29.04 7.79 18.37
C LYS A 85 27.64 7.21 18.55
N ILE A 86 27.06 6.61 17.51
CA ILE A 86 25.66 6.16 17.53
C ILE A 86 25.64 4.63 17.72
N ILE A 87 24.93 4.18 18.74
CA ILE A 87 24.68 2.75 18.95
C ILE A 87 23.43 2.39 18.15
N TYR A 88 23.57 1.54 17.13
CA TYR A 88 22.50 1.20 16.19
C TYR A 88 21.20 0.73 16.82
N LYS A 89 21.29 -0.05 17.90
CA LYS A 89 20.12 -0.57 18.61
C LYS A 89 19.26 0.53 19.26
N ASP A 90 19.86 1.71 19.48
CA ASP A 90 19.22 2.84 20.13
C ASP A 90 18.67 3.84 19.09
N ILE A 91 18.77 3.53 17.79
CA ILE A 91 18.21 4.34 16.71
C ILE A 91 16.69 4.16 16.69
N PRO A 92 15.88 5.20 16.99
CA PRO A 92 14.45 5.12 16.83
C PRO A 92 14.10 4.96 15.34
N ARG A 93 13.09 4.14 15.04
CA ARG A 93 12.67 3.84 13.66
C ARG A 93 13.85 3.37 12.80
N SER A 94 14.57 2.35 13.27
CA SER A 94 15.73 1.80 12.56
C SER A 94 15.41 1.32 11.14
N ASP A 95 14.14 1.01 10.86
CA ASP A 95 13.56 0.71 9.55
C ASP A 95 13.53 1.91 8.59
N LEU A 96 13.60 3.14 9.10
CA LEU A 96 13.59 4.37 8.29
C LEU A 96 14.97 5.04 8.16
N VAL A 97 15.94 4.62 8.97
CA VAL A 97 17.27 5.23 9.02
C VAL A 97 18.21 4.51 8.07
N ALA A 98 18.45 5.09 6.91
CA ALA A 98 19.51 4.67 6.01
C ALA A 98 20.88 4.84 6.68
N ILE A 99 21.70 3.80 6.62
CA ILE A 99 23.07 3.78 7.16
C ILE A 99 24.11 3.69 6.06
N VAL A 100 23.74 3.10 4.92
CA VAL A 100 24.59 2.94 3.74
C VAL A 100 23.74 3.14 2.49
N HIS A 101 24.31 3.77 1.47
CA HIS A 101 23.68 3.82 0.16
C HIS A 101 24.72 3.78 -0.95
N MET A 102 24.34 3.27 -2.11
CA MET A 102 25.18 3.38 -3.30
C MET A 102 25.36 4.86 -3.64
N LYS A 103 26.58 5.25 -4.03
CA LYS A 103 26.85 6.62 -4.43
C LYS A 103 25.93 7.04 -5.56
N PHE A 104 25.39 8.24 -5.45
CA PHE A 104 24.40 8.72 -6.41
C PHE A 104 24.93 8.88 -7.83
N ASP A 105 26.24 9.12 -8.02
CA ASP A 105 26.91 9.14 -9.33
C ASP A 105 27.21 7.73 -9.89
N ARG A 106 26.88 6.69 -9.12
CA ARG A 106 26.99 5.27 -9.47
C ARG A 106 25.62 4.59 -9.52
N ALA A 107 24.54 5.35 -9.60
CA ALA A 107 23.19 4.80 -9.72
C ALA A 107 23.09 3.80 -10.88
N ILE A 108 22.28 2.75 -10.68
CA ILE A 108 22.02 1.75 -11.70
C ILE A 108 21.03 2.38 -12.68
N HIS A 109 21.53 2.69 -13.87
CA HIS A 109 20.73 3.28 -14.92
C HIS A 109 19.81 2.23 -15.57
N PHE A 110 18.51 2.46 -15.47
CA PHE A 110 17.48 1.73 -16.20
C PHE A 110 16.97 2.62 -17.34
N PRO A 111 17.34 2.31 -18.60
CA PRO A 111 16.90 3.11 -19.73
C PRO A 111 15.38 3.05 -19.89
N GLU A 112 14.79 4.09 -20.46
CA GLU A 112 13.38 4.06 -20.88
C GLU A 112 13.14 2.84 -21.78
N ASP A 113 12.20 1.99 -21.39
CA ASP A 113 11.73 0.87 -22.19
C ASP A 113 10.22 0.73 -22.09
N GLN A 114 9.66 -0.33 -22.67
CA GLN A 114 8.21 -0.56 -22.63
C GLN A 114 7.63 -0.72 -21.21
N ARG A 115 8.47 -0.83 -20.17
CA ARG A 115 8.07 -1.07 -18.77
C ARG A 115 8.06 0.19 -17.92
N GLY A 116 8.52 1.33 -18.44
CA GLY A 116 8.44 2.58 -17.71
C GLY A 116 9.42 3.66 -18.18
N PRO A 117 9.30 4.86 -17.58
CA PRO A 117 10.22 5.95 -17.87
C PRO A 117 11.65 5.57 -17.44
N GLU A 118 12.63 6.24 -18.05
CA GLU A 118 14.02 6.20 -17.63
C GLU A 118 14.16 6.49 -16.14
N ARG A 119 14.88 5.64 -15.40
CA ARG A 119 15.08 5.77 -13.95
C ARG A 119 16.49 5.37 -13.55
N ASP A 120 17.01 6.10 -12.57
CA ASP A 120 18.28 5.78 -11.93
C ASP A 120 17.98 5.20 -10.54
N LEU A 121 18.38 3.94 -10.32
CA LEU A 121 18.09 3.25 -9.06
C LEU A 121 19.31 3.22 -8.13
N VAL A 122 19.04 3.34 -6.84
CA VAL A 122 20.02 3.37 -5.76
C VAL A 122 19.65 2.31 -4.73
N VAL A 123 20.61 1.45 -4.40
CA VAL A 123 20.47 0.49 -3.30
C VAL A 123 20.74 1.23 -1.99
N VAL A 124 19.82 1.12 -1.03
CA VAL A 124 19.90 1.74 0.29
C VAL A 124 19.76 0.64 1.35
N GLY A 125 20.67 0.63 2.32
CA GLY A 125 20.62 -0.24 3.49
C GLY A 125 20.27 0.54 4.74
N PHE A 126 19.37 -0.01 5.55
CA PHE A 126 18.80 0.61 6.74
C PHE A 126 19.40 0.05 8.03
N ALA A 127 19.18 0.75 9.15
CA ALA A 127 19.71 0.41 10.46
C ALA A 127 19.11 -0.88 11.04
N ASP A 128 17.89 -1.24 10.66
CA ASP A 128 17.27 -2.54 10.99
C ASP A 128 17.90 -3.72 10.19
N GLY A 129 18.82 -3.41 9.28
CA GLY A 129 19.48 -4.35 8.41
C GLY A 129 18.69 -4.67 7.15
N SER A 130 17.54 -4.05 6.89
CA SER A 130 16.83 -4.19 5.61
C SER A 130 17.59 -3.48 4.47
N VAL A 131 17.31 -3.91 3.24
CA VAL A 131 17.89 -3.34 2.02
C VAL A 131 16.79 -3.17 1.01
N GLU A 132 16.67 -1.97 0.47
CA GLU A 132 15.71 -1.63 -0.56
C GLU A 132 16.37 -0.94 -1.74
N ILE A 133 15.66 -0.93 -2.87
CA ILE A 133 16.10 -0.28 -4.10
C ILE A 133 15.12 0.84 -4.37
N PHE A 134 15.63 2.08 -4.35
CA PHE A 134 14.83 3.26 -4.59
C PHE A 134 15.27 3.95 -5.86
N ASP A 135 14.33 4.70 -6.43
CA ASP A 135 14.64 5.73 -7.39
C ASP A 135 15.54 6.83 -6.76
N ILE A 136 16.51 7.37 -7.51
CA ILE A 136 17.66 8.14 -6.98
C ILE A 136 17.25 9.33 -6.11
N GLY A 137 16.19 10.04 -6.46
CA GLY A 137 15.69 11.18 -5.69
C GLY A 137 14.88 10.77 -4.47
N VAL A 138 14.16 9.65 -4.50
CA VAL A 138 13.59 9.06 -3.28
C VAL A 138 14.72 8.67 -2.33
N ALA A 139 15.77 8.01 -2.84
CA ALA A 139 16.97 7.68 -2.06
C ALA A 139 17.63 8.94 -1.48
N ARG A 140 17.71 10.05 -2.22
CA ARG A 140 18.25 11.32 -1.70
C ARG A 140 17.44 11.87 -0.52
N VAL A 141 16.12 11.80 -0.58
CA VAL A 141 15.24 12.24 0.51
C VAL A 141 15.44 11.34 1.73
N ILE A 142 15.41 10.02 1.56
CA ILE A 142 15.66 9.05 2.64
C ILE A 142 17.02 9.30 3.29
N VAL A 143 18.09 9.45 2.49
CA VAL A 143 19.46 9.72 2.97
C VAL A 143 19.56 11.05 3.70
N ARG A 144 18.86 12.10 3.23
CA ARG A 144 18.80 13.41 3.90
C ARG A 144 18.12 13.30 5.26
N ASP A 145 16.95 12.68 5.31
CA ASP A 145 16.14 12.57 6.52
C ASP A 145 16.87 11.66 7.54
N SER A 146 17.51 10.58 7.07
CA SER A 146 18.36 9.71 7.90
C SER A 146 19.56 10.45 8.49
N LYS A 147 20.21 11.34 7.72
CA LYS A 147 21.29 12.20 8.24
C LYS A 147 20.78 13.10 9.36
N GLN A 148 19.62 13.73 9.15
CA GLN A 148 19.03 14.59 10.17
C GLN A 148 18.65 13.80 11.42
N ALA A 149 18.07 12.61 11.28
CA ALA A 149 17.74 11.74 12.40
C ALA A 149 19.00 11.32 13.19
N LEU A 150 20.06 10.89 12.51
CA LEU A 150 21.32 10.56 13.16
C LEU A 150 21.95 11.76 13.88
N LEU A 151 21.85 12.96 13.30
CA LEU A 151 22.29 14.19 13.96
C LEU A 151 21.47 14.52 15.20
N SER A 152 20.15 14.31 15.18
CA SER A 152 19.26 14.51 16.34
C SER A 152 19.55 13.58 17.53
N MET A 153 20.26 12.47 17.28
CA MET A 153 20.70 11.58 18.34
C MET A 153 22.00 12.03 19.01
N THR A 154 22.82 12.82 18.31
CA THR A 154 24.14 13.25 18.80
C THR A 154 24.17 14.68 19.29
N ASP A 155 23.37 15.53 18.65
CA ASP A 155 23.19 16.94 18.94
C ASP A 155 21.70 17.15 19.24
N ASP A 156 21.32 18.19 20.01
CA ASP A 156 19.91 18.52 20.32
C ASP A 156 19.10 18.99 19.07
N ALA A 157 19.42 18.48 17.88
CA ALA A 157 18.68 18.71 16.64
C ALA A 157 17.33 17.99 16.69
N SER A 158 16.34 18.53 15.97
CA SER A 158 15.02 17.89 15.88
C SER A 158 15.02 16.76 14.84
N LEU A 159 14.26 15.71 15.12
CA LEU A 159 13.93 14.67 14.14
C LEU A 159 13.33 15.27 12.85
N PRO A 160 13.41 14.57 11.71
CA PRO A 160 12.66 14.94 10.51
C PRO A 160 11.17 15.09 10.82
N GLU A 161 10.56 16.16 10.34
CA GLU A 161 9.14 16.44 10.61
C GLU A 161 8.22 15.30 10.16
N SER A 162 8.51 14.70 9.00
CA SER A 162 7.78 13.55 8.47
C SER A 162 7.75 12.36 9.45
N TRP A 163 8.80 12.17 10.25
CA TRP A 163 8.90 11.06 11.19
C TRP A 163 8.09 11.33 12.44
N ILE A 164 8.17 12.57 12.96
CA ILE A 164 7.35 12.99 14.10
C ILE A 164 5.86 12.81 13.76
N VAL A 165 5.45 13.20 12.55
CA VAL A 165 4.06 13.04 12.10
C VAL A 165 3.67 11.58 11.93
N GLN A 166 4.56 10.71 11.44
CA GLN A 166 4.30 9.27 11.37
C GLN A 166 4.13 8.66 12.76
N ASP A 167 4.96 9.04 13.72
CA ASP A 167 4.85 8.58 15.10
C ASP A 167 3.56 9.10 15.75
N ASP A 168 3.20 10.37 15.55
CA ASP A 168 1.93 10.93 16.04
C ASP A 168 0.71 10.18 15.47
N LEU A 169 0.71 9.87 14.17
CA LEU A 169 -0.36 9.11 13.52
C LEU A 169 -0.42 7.66 13.99
N ALA A 170 0.73 7.02 14.23
CA ALA A 170 0.77 5.69 14.84
C ALA A 170 0.19 5.71 16.28
N MET A 171 0.52 6.73 17.08
CA MET A 171 -0.06 6.92 18.41
C MET A 171 -1.58 7.13 18.35
N MET A 172 -2.07 7.90 17.36
CA MET A 172 -3.50 8.06 17.15
C MET A 172 -4.17 6.73 16.80
N HIS A 173 -3.54 5.88 15.98
CA HIS A 173 -4.07 4.57 15.65
C HIS A 173 -4.21 3.67 16.88
N GLU A 174 -3.19 3.62 17.73
CA GLU A 174 -3.26 2.89 19.01
C GLU A 174 -4.40 3.44 19.89
N ALA A 175 -4.56 4.76 19.93
CA ALA A 175 -5.67 5.39 20.65
C ALA A 175 -7.05 5.03 20.06
N PHE A 176 -7.19 4.96 18.74
CA PHE A 176 -8.42 4.48 18.09
C PHE A 176 -8.74 3.04 18.49
N GLN A 177 -7.75 2.15 18.49
CA GLN A 177 -7.93 0.75 18.89
C GLN A 177 -8.35 0.63 20.36
N ALA A 178 -7.71 1.40 21.23
CA ALA A 178 -8.05 1.44 22.65
C ALA A 178 -9.46 2.02 22.88
N TYR A 179 -9.80 3.12 22.20
CA TYR A 179 -11.15 3.70 22.25
C TYR A 179 -12.21 2.71 21.78
N ALA A 180 -12.01 2.08 20.63
CA ALA A 180 -12.97 1.12 20.06
C ALA A 180 -13.19 -0.09 20.98
N LYS A 181 -12.14 -0.54 21.69
CA LYS A 181 -12.27 -1.61 22.69
C LYS A 181 -13.19 -1.22 23.85
N ASP A 182 -13.15 0.03 24.29
CA ASP A 182 -13.93 0.53 25.43
C ASP A 182 -15.34 1.01 25.03
N HIS A 183 -15.59 1.22 23.73
CA HIS A 183 -16.85 1.74 23.18
C HIS A 183 -17.52 0.80 22.17
N GLU A 184 -17.59 -0.50 22.48
CA GLU A 184 -18.35 -1.48 21.68
C GLU A 184 -17.95 -1.54 20.19
N GLN A 185 -16.66 -1.38 19.91
CA GLN A 185 -16.08 -1.28 18.57
C GLN A 185 -16.49 -0.04 17.77
N LEU A 186 -17.05 1.00 18.39
CA LEU A 186 -17.36 2.24 17.69
C LEU A 186 -16.13 3.14 17.53
N MET A 187 -16.08 3.86 16.41
CA MET A 187 -15.16 4.98 16.22
C MET A 187 -15.53 6.16 17.14
N PRO A 188 -14.59 7.05 17.50
CA PRO A 188 -14.91 8.25 18.26
C PRO A 188 -15.72 9.26 17.45
N ALA A 189 -16.47 10.13 18.13
CA ALA A 189 -17.24 11.19 17.46
C ALA A 189 -16.32 12.30 16.89
N SER A 190 -15.16 12.51 17.52
CA SER A 190 -14.15 13.49 17.12
C SER A 190 -12.73 13.03 17.51
N LEU A 191 -11.69 13.72 17.03
CA LEU A 191 -10.32 13.41 17.45
C LEU A 191 -10.06 13.77 18.91
N GLY A 192 -10.74 14.77 19.44
CA GLY A 192 -10.60 15.17 20.84
C GLY A 192 -10.91 14.04 21.82
N GLU A 193 -11.86 13.16 21.50
CA GLU A 193 -12.18 11.99 22.35
C GLU A 193 -11.04 10.98 22.48
N LEU A 194 -10.05 11.00 21.57
CA LEU A 194 -8.89 10.11 21.65
C LEU A 194 -7.83 10.58 22.65
N LEU A 195 -7.88 11.82 23.15
CA LEU A 195 -6.84 12.39 24.00
C LEU A 195 -6.54 11.52 25.24
N GLU A 196 -7.57 10.94 25.85
CA GLU A 196 -7.42 10.07 27.02
C GLU A 196 -6.77 8.73 26.68
N TYR A 197 -6.93 8.28 25.44
CA TYR A 197 -6.49 6.98 24.91
C TYR A 197 -5.09 7.00 24.29
N ILE A 198 -4.51 8.19 24.04
CA ILE A 198 -3.10 8.29 23.63
C ILE A 198 -2.21 7.63 24.71
N PRO A 199 -1.36 6.66 24.34
CA PRO A 199 -0.56 5.91 25.29
C PRO A 199 0.41 6.82 26.05
N GLN A 200 0.58 6.55 27.35
CA GLN A 200 1.55 7.27 28.18
C GLN A 200 2.93 6.66 27.99
N GLN A 201 3.81 7.38 27.31
CA GLN A 201 5.19 6.98 27.08
C GLN A 201 6.11 8.20 27.05
N GLU A 202 7.41 7.99 26.84
CA GLU A 202 8.38 9.08 26.72
C GLU A 202 7.95 10.05 25.59
N GLY A 203 7.98 11.36 25.87
CA GLY A 203 7.46 12.40 24.97
C GLY A 203 5.94 12.59 24.98
N TYR A 204 5.18 11.73 25.67
CA TYR A 204 3.71 11.73 25.76
C TYR A 204 3.23 11.42 27.19
N ALA A 205 3.99 11.83 28.21
CA ALA A 205 3.74 11.45 29.61
C ALA A 205 2.63 12.27 30.27
N THR A 206 2.49 13.54 29.86
CA THR A 206 1.50 14.48 30.39
C THR A 206 0.33 14.69 29.42
N PRO A 207 -0.86 15.13 29.89
CA PRO A 207 -1.98 15.47 28.99
C PRO A 207 -1.60 16.50 27.91
N ARG A 208 -0.77 17.49 28.26
CA ARG A 208 -0.21 18.48 27.34
C ARG A 208 0.64 17.85 26.23
N GLU A 209 1.54 16.96 26.61
CA GLU A 209 2.39 16.25 25.66
C GLU A 209 1.56 15.32 24.76
N ARG A 210 0.57 14.61 25.30
CA ARG A 210 -0.37 13.79 24.52
C ARG A 210 -1.17 14.60 23.50
N ALA A 211 -1.60 15.81 23.87
CA ALA A 211 -2.28 16.73 22.96
C ALA A 211 -1.40 17.20 21.80
N SER A 212 -0.07 17.18 21.95
CA SER A 212 0.84 17.57 20.88
C SER A 212 0.77 16.64 19.66
N ALA A 213 0.33 15.39 19.83
CA ALA A 213 0.12 14.45 18.72
C ALA A 213 -0.88 14.99 17.69
N PHE A 214 -1.88 15.76 18.14
CA PHE A 214 -2.92 16.33 17.27
C PHE A 214 -2.50 17.64 16.57
N VAL A 215 -1.29 18.13 16.82
CA VAL A 215 -0.78 19.39 16.29
C VAL A 215 0.50 19.14 15.49
N MET A 216 0.50 19.54 14.21
CA MET A 216 1.65 19.36 13.31
C MET A 216 2.91 20.02 13.89
N PRO A 217 4.10 19.39 13.77
CA PRO A 217 5.34 19.90 14.37
C PRO A 217 5.65 21.36 14.01
N ALA A 218 5.48 21.76 12.74
CA ALA A 218 5.70 23.13 12.28
C ALA A 218 4.88 24.22 13.00
N VAL A 219 3.73 23.87 13.59
CA VAL A 219 2.84 24.83 14.27
C VAL A 219 2.78 24.66 15.79
N ARG A 220 3.43 23.64 16.37
CA ARG A 220 3.45 23.42 17.82
C ARG A 220 3.96 24.64 18.61
N ALA A 221 4.92 25.38 18.06
CA ALA A 221 5.46 26.59 18.69
C ALA A 221 4.50 27.80 18.62
N LEU A 222 3.49 27.76 17.74
CA LEU A 222 2.54 28.84 17.53
C LEU A 222 1.23 28.64 18.31
N VAL A 223 0.99 27.41 18.79
CA VAL A 223 -0.22 27.02 19.51
C VAL A 223 0.13 26.79 20.97
N GLU A 224 -0.47 27.58 21.86
CA GLU A 224 -0.33 27.36 23.31
C GLU A 224 -1.20 26.17 23.72
N ILE A 225 -0.57 25.00 23.88
CA ILE A 225 -1.24 23.81 24.41
C ILE A 225 -1.43 24.01 25.93
N PRO A 226 -2.65 23.98 26.47
CA PRO A 226 -2.87 24.07 27.91
C PRO A 226 -2.33 22.84 28.65
N ASP A 227 -2.03 22.95 29.95
CA ASP A 227 -1.52 21.83 30.75
C ASP A 227 -2.52 20.66 30.85
N ASN A 228 -3.81 20.97 30.79
CA ASN A 228 -4.91 20.00 30.77
C ASN A 228 -5.84 20.33 29.58
N PRO A 229 -5.50 19.91 28.36
CA PRO A 229 -6.32 20.13 27.18
C PRO A 229 -7.63 19.33 27.27
N THR A 230 -8.70 19.89 26.73
CA THR A 230 -10.01 19.22 26.60
C THR A 230 -10.21 18.70 25.18
N SER A 231 -11.18 17.80 24.98
CA SER A 231 -11.55 17.33 23.63
C SER A 231 -11.91 18.49 22.70
N GLU A 232 -12.66 19.48 23.19
CA GLU A 232 -13.05 20.65 22.40
C GLU A 232 -11.84 21.50 22.00
N TRP A 233 -10.82 21.58 22.86
CA TRP A 233 -9.58 22.26 22.51
C TRP A 233 -8.86 21.54 21.38
N ILE A 234 -8.78 20.20 21.43
CA ILE A 234 -8.16 19.38 20.39
C ILE A 234 -8.90 19.56 19.07
N ASP A 235 -10.22 19.45 19.06
CA ASP A 235 -11.01 19.59 17.83
C ASP A 235 -10.87 21.00 17.21
N ALA A 236 -10.69 22.03 18.04
CA ALA A 236 -10.48 23.40 17.57
C ALA A 236 -9.06 23.68 17.03
N HIS A 237 -8.03 22.96 17.51
CA HIS A 237 -6.63 23.24 17.19
C HIS A 237 -5.93 22.12 16.41
N THR A 238 -6.62 21.01 16.15
CA THR A 238 -6.04 19.88 15.43
C THR A 238 -5.58 20.28 14.03
N SER A 239 -4.42 19.76 13.64
CA SER A 239 -3.84 19.95 12.31
C SER A 239 -4.30 18.89 11.30
N TYR A 240 -5.21 18.02 11.72
CA TYR A 240 -5.70 16.89 10.94
C TYR A 240 -7.18 17.04 10.60
N VAL A 241 -7.59 16.36 9.53
CA VAL A 241 -8.97 16.13 9.16
C VAL A 241 -9.34 14.71 9.59
N TYR A 242 -10.38 14.59 10.39
CA TYR A 242 -10.95 13.32 10.81
C TYR A 242 -12.10 12.93 9.87
N LEU A 243 -12.11 11.67 9.44
CA LEU A 243 -13.12 11.16 8.49
C LEU A 243 -14.13 10.21 9.15
N GLY A 244 -13.86 9.73 10.37
CA GLY A 244 -14.73 8.81 11.10
C GLY A 244 -15.92 9.49 11.78
N HIS A 245 -16.80 8.67 12.37
CA HIS A 245 -17.95 9.14 13.14
C HIS A 245 -18.41 8.10 14.16
N SER A 246 -19.11 8.52 15.22
CA SER A 246 -19.49 7.65 16.35
C SER A 246 -20.46 6.52 16.03
N THR A 247 -21.05 6.53 14.85
CA THR A 247 -21.95 5.47 14.36
C THR A 247 -21.22 4.38 13.57
N VAL A 248 -19.93 4.54 13.29
CA VAL A 248 -19.14 3.60 12.48
C VAL A 248 -18.53 2.51 13.37
N PRO A 249 -18.87 1.22 13.18
CA PRO A 249 -18.18 0.12 13.84
C PRO A 249 -16.83 -0.13 13.17
N TRP A 250 -15.74 0.00 13.93
CA TRP A 250 -14.35 -0.21 13.53
C TRP A 250 -14.12 -1.53 12.80
N ASN A 251 -14.75 -2.60 13.30
CA ASN A 251 -14.63 -3.96 12.76
C ASN A 251 -15.45 -4.21 11.48
N ARG A 252 -16.15 -3.20 10.95
CA ARG A 252 -16.97 -3.29 9.73
C ARG A 252 -16.44 -2.47 8.56
N ILE A 253 -15.27 -1.85 8.71
CA ILE A 253 -14.62 -1.15 7.61
C ILE A 253 -14.15 -2.19 6.58
N VAL A 254 -14.69 -2.15 5.36
CA VAL A 254 -14.54 -3.24 4.37
C VAL A 254 -13.18 -3.29 3.67
N SER A 255 -12.45 -2.18 3.66
CA SER A 255 -11.07 -2.13 3.17
C SER A 255 -10.21 -1.33 4.13
N PRO A 256 -9.86 -1.87 5.32
CA PRO A 256 -9.20 -1.09 6.35
C PRO A 256 -7.81 -0.59 5.91
N ASP A 257 -7.13 -1.31 5.03
CA ASP A 257 -5.82 -0.94 4.48
C ASP A 257 -5.88 0.28 3.55
N ASP A 258 -7.04 0.53 2.96
CA ASP A 258 -7.26 1.59 1.98
C ASP A 258 -8.24 2.66 2.43
N THR A 259 -8.88 2.50 3.60
CA THR A 259 -9.81 3.48 4.16
C THR A 259 -9.06 4.45 5.04
N LEU A 260 -8.97 5.71 4.64
CA LEU A 260 -8.40 6.78 5.47
C LEU A 260 -9.35 7.10 6.63
N ILE A 261 -8.78 7.23 7.83
CA ILE A 261 -9.51 7.69 9.02
C ILE A 261 -9.07 9.11 9.43
N VAL A 262 -7.81 9.46 9.18
CA VAL A 262 -7.22 10.76 9.49
C VAL A 262 -6.28 11.16 8.36
N HIS A 263 -6.22 12.44 8.01
CA HIS A 263 -5.12 12.97 7.19
C HIS A 263 -4.72 14.38 7.63
N ALA A 264 -3.46 14.76 7.44
CA ALA A 264 -3.02 16.13 7.68
C ALA A 264 -3.77 17.10 6.75
N LYS A 265 -4.10 18.30 7.23
CA LYS A 265 -4.73 19.33 6.39
C LYS A 265 -3.78 19.74 5.25
N PRO A 266 -4.30 20.03 4.04
CA PRO A 266 -3.46 20.37 2.88
C PRO A 266 -2.45 21.50 3.08
N GLU A 267 -2.76 22.48 3.94
CA GLU A 267 -1.85 23.58 4.28
C GLU A 267 -0.62 23.14 5.09
N PHE A 268 -0.63 21.92 5.64
CA PHE A 268 0.49 21.28 6.32
C PHE A 268 1.18 20.24 5.45
N ALA A 269 0.99 20.30 4.13
CA ALA A 269 1.72 19.43 3.22
C ALA A 269 3.23 19.65 3.35
N ILE A 270 3.98 18.56 3.32
CA ILE A 270 5.44 18.55 3.29
C ILE A 270 5.93 18.42 1.85
N ASP A 271 7.07 19.04 1.55
CA ASP A 271 7.70 18.92 0.24
C ASP A 271 8.32 17.52 0.10
N TRP A 272 7.80 16.75 -0.86
CA TRP A 272 8.34 15.45 -1.23
C TRP A 272 8.78 15.44 -2.69
N LEU A 273 9.60 14.46 -3.08
CA LEU A 273 9.97 14.26 -4.48
C LEU A 273 9.16 13.10 -5.07
N ASN A 274 8.44 13.37 -6.15
CA ASN A 274 7.79 12.30 -6.90
C ASN A 274 8.83 11.42 -7.63
N THR A 275 8.37 10.37 -8.31
CA THR A 275 9.21 9.46 -9.12
C THR A 275 9.89 10.14 -10.31
N SER A 276 9.59 11.40 -10.58
CA SER A 276 10.19 12.23 -11.63
C SER A 276 11.03 13.37 -11.04
N PHE A 277 11.40 13.29 -9.75
CA PHE A 277 12.18 14.31 -9.02
C PHE A 277 11.58 15.70 -8.99
N THR A 278 10.30 15.80 -9.27
CA THR A 278 9.59 17.06 -9.18
C THR A 278 9.10 17.19 -7.73
N PRO A 279 9.44 18.29 -7.05
CA PRO A 279 8.83 18.62 -5.77
C PRO A 279 7.31 18.57 -5.91
N MET A 280 6.67 17.77 -5.07
CA MET A 280 5.24 17.70 -4.95
C MET A 280 4.85 17.83 -3.48
N PRO A 281 3.84 18.64 -3.15
CA PRO A 281 3.31 18.70 -1.81
C PRO A 281 2.59 17.39 -1.51
N VAL A 282 2.96 16.73 -0.41
CA VAL A 282 2.29 15.53 0.09
C VAL A 282 1.78 15.75 1.50
N VAL A 283 0.68 15.10 1.84
CA VAL A 283 0.20 15.00 3.22
C VAL A 283 0.36 13.56 3.70
N LEU A 284 0.56 13.39 4.99
CA LEU A 284 0.49 12.09 5.64
C LEU A 284 -0.96 11.79 6.04
N ALA A 285 -1.39 10.56 5.82
CA ALA A 285 -2.70 10.07 6.20
C ALA A 285 -2.58 8.71 6.87
N LEU A 286 -3.50 8.45 7.79
CA LEU A 286 -3.63 7.22 8.55
C LEU A 286 -4.80 6.40 8.00
N THR A 287 -4.54 5.12 7.70
CA THR A 287 -5.58 4.16 7.31
C THR A 287 -6.21 3.50 8.53
N ALA A 288 -7.39 2.91 8.39
CA ALA A 288 -8.04 2.17 9.47
C ALA A 288 -7.20 0.96 9.94
N HIS A 289 -6.37 0.38 9.05
CA HIS A 289 -5.43 -0.68 9.44
C HIS A 289 -4.25 -0.18 10.29
N GLY A 290 -3.94 1.12 10.24
CA GLY A 290 -2.84 1.73 10.98
C GLY A 290 -1.64 2.13 10.14
N ASP A 291 -1.72 1.92 8.82
CA ASP A 291 -0.66 2.37 7.92
C ASP A 291 -0.66 3.89 7.84
N THR A 292 0.52 4.50 7.97
CA THR A 292 0.72 5.89 7.58
C THR A 292 1.22 5.94 6.13
N ARG A 293 0.49 6.65 5.26
CA ARG A 293 0.79 6.79 3.84
C ARG A 293 0.96 8.26 3.45
N MET A 294 1.81 8.51 2.46
CA MET A 294 1.99 9.83 1.87
C MET A 294 1.15 9.94 0.59
N PHE A 295 0.35 10.99 0.48
CA PHE A 295 -0.49 11.25 -0.68
C PHE A 295 -0.25 12.65 -1.21
N GLY A 296 -0.22 12.82 -2.53
CA GLY A 296 -0.28 14.16 -3.12
C GLY A 296 -1.55 14.88 -2.68
N VAL A 297 -1.48 16.20 -2.50
CA VAL A 297 -2.60 17.01 -1.98
C VAL A 297 -3.91 16.85 -2.75
N ASP A 298 -3.87 16.66 -4.08
CA ASP A 298 -5.09 16.45 -4.85
C ASP A 298 -5.61 15.01 -4.69
N PHE A 299 -4.70 14.04 -4.63
CA PHE A 299 -5.05 12.64 -4.50
C PHE A 299 -5.63 12.31 -3.12
N VAL A 300 -5.12 12.92 -2.03
CA VAL A 300 -5.66 12.69 -0.69
C VAL A 300 -7.12 13.13 -0.57
N LYS A 301 -7.55 14.16 -1.31
CA LYS A 301 -8.94 14.63 -1.31
C LYS A 301 -9.86 13.57 -1.91
N ALA A 302 -9.52 13.10 -3.11
CA ALA A 302 -10.25 12.01 -3.76
C ALA A 302 -10.29 10.75 -2.87
N LYS A 303 -9.16 10.43 -2.23
CA LYS A 303 -9.06 9.28 -1.32
C LYS A 303 -9.88 9.48 -0.04
N ALA A 304 -9.96 10.71 0.48
CA ALA A 304 -10.80 11.04 1.63
C ALA A 304 -12.28 10.92 1.29
N ASP A 305 -12.70 11.36 0.10
CA ASP A 305 -14.08 11.21 -0.37
C ASP A 305 -14.48 9.74 -0.51
N GLU A 306 -13.60 8.92 -1.12
CA GLU A 306 -13.77 7.46 -1.18
C GLU A 306 -13.85 6.84 0.24
N SER A 307 -13.00 7.28 1.16
CA SER A 307 -12.99 6.76 2.53
C SER A 307 -14.25 7.13 3.29
N ARG A 308 -14.81 8.34 3.11
CA ARG A 308 -16.10 8.73 3.70
C ARG A 308 -17.23 7.84 3.20
N MET A 309 -17.22 7.45 1.93
CA MET A 309 -18.19 6.48 1.40
C MET A 309 -18.04 5.14 2.13
N PHE A 310 -16.83 4.59 2.26
CA PHE A 310 -16.64 3.33 3.00
C PHE A 310 -17.09 3.42 4.47
N LEU A 311 -16.84 4.54 5.13
CA LEU A 311 -17.25 4.77 6.51
C LEU A 311 -18.77 4.94 6.64
N ALA A 312 -19.42 5.65 5.72
CA ALA A 312 -20.88 5.77 5.67
C ALA A 312 -21.57 4.42 5.48
N VAL A 313 -21.01 3.59 4.58
CA VAL A 313 -21.46 2.22 4.36
C VAL A 313 -21.30 1.37 5.63
N ALA A 314 -20.18 1.53 6.35
CA ALA A 314 -19.98 0.82 7.62
C ALA A 314 -20.94 1.29 8.74
N ALA A 315 -21.37 2.56 8.72
CA ALA A 315 -22.31 3.12 9.68
C ALA A 315 -23.76 2.67 9.47
N ASP A 316 -24.20 2.50 8.22
CA ASP A 316 -25.57 2.13 7.88
C ASP A 316 -25.71 0.62 7.65
N GLU A 317 -26.15 -0.11 8.69
CA GLU A 317 -26.35 -1.57 8.61
C GLU A 317 -27.36 -2.01 7.53
N ALA A 318 -28.24 -1.12 7.05
CA ALA A 318 -29.41 -1.49 6.27
C ALA A 318 -29.32 -1.06 4.79
N GLU A 319 -28.85 0.15 4.48
CA GLU A 319 -28.97 0.69 3.11
C GLU A 319 -27.79 0.36 2.19
N HIS A 320 -26.65 -0.08 2.73
CA HIS A 320 -25.43 -0.29 1.93
C HIS A 320 -24.89 -1.72 1.91
N THR A 321 -25.66 -2.69 2.43
CA THR A 321 -25.32 -4.12 2.34
C THR A 321 -25.04 -4.58 0.91
N GLU A 322 -25.78 -4.06 -0.08
CA GLU A 322 -25.56 -4.42 -1.48
C GLU A 322 -24.18 -3.97 -1.99
N TYR A 323 -23.73 -2.76 -1.63
CA TYR A 323 -22.41 -2.27 -2.04
C TYR A 323 -21.29 -3.12 -1.45
N LEU A 324 -21.40 -3.48 -0.17
CA LEU A 324 -20.42 -4.33 0.50
C LEU A 324 -20.39 -5.74 -0.08
N ASP A 325 -21.56 -6.33 -0.33
CA ASP A 325 -21.68 -7.62 -1.00
C ASP A 325 -20.98 -7.58 -2.37
N VAL A 326 -21.15 -6.50 -3.14
CA VAL A 326 -20.45 -6.34 -4.43
C VAL A 326 -18.95 -6.21 -4.29
N CYS A 327 -18.47 -5.39 -3.36
CA CYS A 327 -17.04 -5.23 -3.14
C CYS A 327 -16.41 -6.57 -2.71
N GLN A 328 -17.06 -7.28 -1.80
CA GLN A 328 -16.65 -8.59 -1.34
C GLN A 328 -16.65 -9.61 -2.49
N ASP A 329 -17.72 -9.66 -3.28
CA ASP A 329 -17.82 -10.56 -4.43
C ASP A 329 -16.71 -10.31 -5.46
N LEU A 330 -16.46 -9.04 -5.78
CA LEU A 330 -15.40 -8.66 -6.71
C LEU A 330 -14.01 -9.01 -6.17
N ASN A 331 -13.76 -8.86 -4.87
CA ASN A 331 -12.52 -9.29 -4.22
C ASN A 331 -12.35 -10.81 -4.31
N LEU A 332 -13.39 -11.59 -3.96
CA LEU A 332 -13.37 -13.05 -4.04
C LEU A 332 -13.15 -13.54 -5.48
N LEU A 333 -13.82 -12.92 -6.46
CA LEU A 333 -13.64 -13.22 -7.88
C LEU A 333 -12.24 -12.85 -8.38
N PHE A 334 -11.73 -11.68 -7.98
CA PHE A 334 -10.38 -11.27 -8.34
C PHE A 334 -9.35 -12.26 -7.79
N GLU A 335 -9.46 -12.63 -6.52
CA GLU A 335 -8.57 -13.62 -5.90
C GLU A 335 -8.64 -14.96 -6.63
N ALA A 336 -9.84 -15.43 -6.97
CA ALA A 336 -10.03 -16.66 -7.74
C ALA A 336 -9.38 -16.56 -9.14
N VAL A 337 -9.49 -15.42 -9.81
CA VAL A 337 -8.80 -15.14 -11.09
C VAL A 337 -7.29 -15.20 -10.92
N MET A 338 -6.73 -14.65 -9.84
CA MET A 338 -5.29 -14.66 -9.59
C MET A 338 -4.77 -16.06 -9.25
N ARG A 339 -5.51 -16.83 -8.44
CA ARG A 339 -5.19 -18.24 -8.15
C ARG A 339 -5.25 -19.10 -9.41
N TYR A 340 -6.29 -18.94 -10.23
CA TYR A 340 -6.38 -19.60 -11.54
C TYR A 340 -5.18 -19.23 -12.41
N THR A 341 -4.84 -17.95 -12.49
CA THR A 341 -3.76 -17.42 -13.32
C THR A 341 -2.42 -18.04 -12.94
N ALA A 342 -2.12 -18.13 -11.64
CA ALA A 342 -0.90 -18.76 -11.13
C ALA A 342 -0.78 -20.24 -11.55
N ASP A 343 -1.90 -20.98 -11.53
CA ASP A 343 -1.94 -22.39 -11.95
C ASP A 343 -1.87 -22.59 -13.47
N HIS A 344 -2.20 -21.56 -14.25
CA HIS A 344 -2.36 -21.63 -15.70
C HIS A 344 -1.27 -20.88 -16.47
N ASN A 345 -0.05 -20.84 -15.93
CA ASN A 345 1.13 -20.20 -16.54
C ASN A 345 0.95 -18.70 -16.79
N ASP A 346 0.46 -18.00 -15.77
CA ASP A 346 0.14 -16.57 -15.76
C ASP A 346 -0.76 -16.14 -16.92
N ARG A 347 -1.78 -16.95 -17.24
CA ARG A 347 -2.81 -16.63 -18.23
C ARG A 347 -4.16 -16.44 -17.54
N TYR A 348 -4.90 -15.43 -17.99
CA TYR A 348 -6.27 -15.21 -17.53
C TYR A 348 -7.19 -16.40 -17.89
N PRO A 349 -8.26 -16.62 -17.13
CA PRO A 349 -9.31 -17.58 -17.50
C PRO A 349 -9.99 -17.17 -18.81
N SER A 350 -10.59 -18.12 -19.51
CA SER A 350 -11.33 -17.81 -20.73
C SER A 350 -12.67 -17.14 -20.44
N ASN A 351 -13.22 -17.42 -19.26
CA ASN A 351 -14.45 -16.88 -18.73
C ASN A 351 -14.52 -17.12 -17.21
N LEU A 352 -15.46 -16.45 -16.52
CA LEU A 352 -15.56 -16.52 -15.05
C LEU A 352 -15.98 -17.89 -14.48
N ARG A 353 -16.53 -18.80 -15.31
CA ARG A 353 -16.83 -20.17 -14.85
C ARG A 353 -15.56 -20.91 -14.46
N ASP A 354 -14.46 -20.65 -15.17
CA ASP A 354 -13.21 -21.39 -15.02
C ASP A 354 -12.56 -21.13 -13.65
N VAL A 355 -12.96 -20.06 -12.94
CA VAL A 355 -12.41 -19.68 -11.63
C VAL A 355 -13.24 -20.16 -10.43
N ILE A 356 -14.37 -20.84 -10.65
CA ILE A 356 -15.25 -21.30 -9.54
C ILE A 356 -14.50 -22.24 -8.58
N ALA A 357 -13.71 -23.16 -9.14
CA ALA A 357 -12.90 -24.09 -8.35
C ALA A 357 -11.76 -23.39 -7.56
N TYR A 358 -11.47 -22.13 -7.90
CA TYR A 358 -10.41 -21.31 -7.32
C TYR A 358 -10.93 -20.31 -6.28
N LEU A 359 -12.25 -20.18 -6.13
CA LEU A 359 -12.84 -19.35 -5.08
C LEU A 359 -12.37 -19.81 -3.70
N PRO A 360 -12.06 -18.86 -2.79
CA PRO A 360 -11.56 -19.18 -1.47
C PRO A 360 -12.71 -19.70 -0.58
N GLU A 361 -12.41 -20.28 0.59
CA GLU A 361 -13.42 -20.93 1.44
C GLU A 361 -14.47 -19.95 1.96
N GLU A 362 -14.11 -18.67 2.07
CA GLU A 362 -14.95 -17.53 2.44
C GLU A 362 -16.11 -17.30 1.47
N ALA A 363 -16.01 -17.79 0.23
CA ALA A 363 -17.12 -17.78 -0.74
C ALA A 363 -18.17 -18.89 -0.45
N GLY A 364 -17.88 -19.81 0.47
CA GLY A 364 -18.77 -20.85 0.95
C GLY A 364 -18.24 -22.28 0.74
N ASP A 365 -18.84 -23.20 1.52
CA ASP A 365 -18.42 -24.60 1.61
C ASP A 365 -18.88 -25.47 0.43
N ASP A 366 -19.87 -25.02 -0.34
CA ASP A 366 -20.42 -25.74 -1.48
C ASP A 366 -20.47 -24.87 -2.75
N ASP A 367 -20.62 -25.55 -3.90
CA ASP A 367 -20.70 -24.89 -5.20
C ASP A 367 -21.83 -23.87 -5.25
N ALA A 368 -22.95 -24.12 -4.57
CA ALA A 368 -24.11 -23.22 -4.59
C ALA A 368 -23.85 -21.91 -3.84
N SER A 369 -23.15 -21.98 -2.71
CA SER A 369 -22.74 -20.84 -1.91
C SER A 369 -21.68 -20.03 -2.67
N ARG A 370 -20.70 -20.70 -3.29
CA ARG A 370 -19.72 -20.07 -4.19
C ARG A 370 -20.35 -19.44 -5.43
N MET A 371 -21.46 -19.98 -5.90
CA MET A 371 -22.23 -19.41 -7.01
C MET A 371 -22.89 -18.08 -6.66
N ARG A 372 -23.17 -17.81 -5.37
CA ARG A 372 -23.71 -16.52 -4.93
C ARG A 372 -22.81 -15.37 -5.38
N THR A 373 -21.49 -15.58 -5.36
CA THR A 373 -20.48 -14.58 -5.74
C THR A 373 -20.58 -14.12 -7.19
N PHE A 374 -21.36 -14.79 -8.04
CA PHE A 374 -21.60 -14.37 -9.43
C PHE A 374 -22.96 -13.67 -9.61
N LEU A 375 -23.83 -13.69 -8.61
CA LEU A 375 -25.22 -13.25 -8.72
C LEU A 375 -25.42 -11.86 -8.09
N PRO A 376 -26.42 -11.08 -8.55
CA PRO A 376 -26.86 -9.91 -7.80
C PRO A 376 -27.48 -10.33 -6.45
N PRO A 377 -27.24 -9.60 -5.35
CA PRO A 377 -27.80 -9.86 -4.02
C PRO A 377 -29.32 -9.96 -3.99
N SER A 378 -30.00 -9.32 -4.95
CA SER A 378 -31.46 -9.36 -5.10
C SER A 378 -32.01 -10.70 -5.60
N ARG A 379 -31.18 -11.63 -6.09
CA ARG A 379 -31.61 -12.95 -6.56
C ARG A 379 -31.40 -14.03 -5.50
N SER A 380 -32.46 -14.78 -5.21
CA SER A 380 -32.40 -15.95 -4.33
C SER A 380 -31.52 -17.05 -4.94
N THR A 381 -30.62 -17.62 -4.13
CA THR A 381 -29.82 -18.79 -4.49
C THR A 381 -30.69 -20.01 -4.83
N ASP A 382 -31.89 -20.13 -4.25
CA ASP A 382 -32.79 -21.27 -4.46
C ASP A 382 -33.28 -21.44 -5.91
N GLU A 383 -33.37 -20.35 -6.69
CA GLU A 383 -33.72 -20.42 -8.11
C GLU A 383 -32.57 -20.96 -8.97
N VAL A 384 -31.34 -20.85 -8.48
CA VAL A 384 -30.11 -21.07 -9.24
C VAL A 384 -29.55 -22.49 -9.06
N VAL A 385 -29.67 -23.08 -7.86
CA VAL A 385 -29.07 -24.40 -7.53
C VAL A 385 -29.59 -25.57 -8.39
N ARG A 386 -30.72 -25.42 -9.09
CA ARG A 386 -31.30 -26.50 -9.92
C ARG A 386 -30.65 -26.68 -11.29
N GLY A 387 -29.83 -25.72 -11.75
CA GLY A 387 -29.12 -25.80 -13.02
C GLY A 387 -27.69 -26.34 -12.87
N LYS A 388 -27.19 -27.09 -13.86
CA LYS A 388 -25.73 -27.32 -13.95
C LYS A 388 -25.06 -26.00 -14.33
N LEU A 389 -23.94 -25.69 -13.68
CA LEU A 389 -23.02 -24.60 -14.05
C LEU A 389 -22.47 -24.80 -15.47
N THR A 390 -23.22 -24.34 -16.46
CA THR A 390 -22.78 -24.25 -17.85
C THR A 390 -22.19 -22.87 -18.12
N GLU A 391 -21.38 -22.76 -19.18
CA GLU A 391 -20.89 -21.46 -19.64
C GLU A 391 -22.05 -20.51 -19.99
N ASP A 392 -23.11 -21.03 -20.61
CA ASP A 392 -24.31 -20.26 -20.93
C ASP A 392 -25.00 -19.73 -19.67
N TRP A 393 -25.04 -20.52 -18.60
CA TRP A 393 -25.61 -20.08 -17.32
C TRP A 393 -24.81 -18.90 -16.75
N VAL A 394 -23.48 -19.03 -16.64
CA VAL A 394 -22.61 -17.93 -16.15
C VAL A 394 -22.77 -16.71 -17.05
N ARG A 395 -22.83 -16.88 -18.37
CA ARG A 395 -23.03 -15.75 -19.30
C ARG A 395 -24.37 -15.04 -19.11
N GLN A 396 -25.44 -15.77 -18.79
CA GLN A 396 -26.80 -15.24 -18.63
C GLN A 396 -27.06 -14.66 -17.24
N HIS A 397 -26.37 -15.17 -16.22
CA HIS A 397 -26.68 -14.88 -14.82
C HIS A 397 -25.56 -14.18 -14.06
N CYS A 398 -24.31 -14.22 -14.55
CA CYS A 398 -23.21 -13.52 -13.92
C CYS A 398 -23.44 -12.01 -14.01
N ARG A 399 -23.49 -11.37 -12.84
CA ARG A 399 -23.53 -9.93 -12.65
C ARG A 399 -22.30 -9.29 -13.30
N TYR A 400 -21.13 -9.83 -13.01
CA TYR A 400 -19.87 -9.19 -13.36
C TYR A 400 -19.47 -9.41 -14.82
N ARG A 401 -18.90 -8.37 -15.42
CA ARG A 401 -18.28 -8.41 -16.74
C ARG A 401 -16.79 -8.58 -16.60
N PHE A 402 -16.26 -9.70 -17.10
CA PHE A 402 -14.84 -9.98 -17.16
C PHE A 402 -14.25 -9.55 -18.51
N ILE A 403 -13.15 -8.80 -18.47
CA ILE A 403 -12.47 -8.27 -19.66
C ILE A 403 -11.17 -9.02 -19.94
N GLY A 404 -10.69 -9.91 -19.07
CA GLY A 404 -9.43 -10.63 -19.27
C GLY A 404 -9.41 -11.48 -20.54
N ASN A 405 -8.24 -11.59 -21.16
CA ASN A 405 -8.02 -12.37 -22.37
C ASN A 405 -7.05 -13.53 -22.12
N PRO A 406 -7.47 -14.80 -22.30
CA PRO A 406 -6.66 -15.98 -21.98
C PRO A 406 -5.40 -16.12 -22.86
N ARG A 407 -5.32 -15.37 -23.97
CA ARG A 407 -4.16 -15.38 -24.86
C ARG A 407 -3.01 -14.53 -24.33
N ILE A 408 -3.29 -13.60 -23.44
CA ILE A 408 -2.35 -12.62 -22.92
C ILE A 408 -1.73 -13.14 -21.62
N PHE A 409 -0.43 -12.90 -21.48
CA PHE A 409 0.32 -13.15 -20.26
C PHE A 409 0.04 -12.01 -19.27
N VAL A 410 -0.39 -12.32 -18.06
CA VAL A 410 -0.87 -11.32 -17.07
C VAL A 410 0.19 -10.24 -16.78
N PRO A 411 1.47 -10.56 -16.57
CA PRO A 411 2.51 -9.54 -16.44
C PRO A 411 2.57 -8.54 -17.60
N ASP A 412 2.42 -8.99 -18.85
CA ASP A 412 2.43 -8.10 -20.03
C ASP A 412 1.21 -7.17 -20.03
N PHE A 413 0.07 -7.63 -19.50
CA PHE A 413 -1.14 -6.81 -19.35
C PHE A 413 -1.00 -5.78 -18.24
N LEU A 414 -0.44 -6.15 -17.08
CA LEU A 414 -0.20 -5.24 -15.96
C LEU A 414 0.75 -4.10 -16.35
N GLU A 415 1.79 -4.40 -17.13
CA GLU A 415 2.75 -3.39 -17.62
C GLU A 415 2.11 -2.34 -18.54
N GLN A 416 1.07 -2.70 -19.31
CA GLN A 416 0.48 -1.82 -20.33
C GLN A 416 -0.88 -1.22 -19.96
N SER A 417 -1.53 -1.70 -18.91
CA SER A 417 -2.91 -1.35 -18.58
C SER A 417 -3.08 -1.16 -17.07
N GLN A 418 -3.63 -0.01 -16.67
CA GLN A 418 -3.90 0.25 -15.26
C GLN A 418 -5.27 -0.19 -14.75
N GLU A 419 -6.26 -0.51 -15.60
CA GLU A 419 -7.56 0.08 -15.24
C GLU A 419 -8.73 -0.88 -14.97
N LEU A 420 -8.92 -1.97 -15.72
CA LEU A 420 -10.18 -2.74 -15.56
C LEU A 420 -10.08 -4.24 -15.88
N LEU A 421 -10.43 -5.08 -14.91
CA LEU A 421 -10.52 -6.54 -15.09
C LEU A 421 -11.96 -7.05 -14.94
N LEU A 422 -12.66 -6.60 -13.90
CA LEU A 422 -14.05 -6.95 -13.58
C LEU A 422 -14.85 -5.67 -13.30
N TYR A 423 -16.13 -5.63 -13.68
CA TYR A 423 -17.03 -4.54 -13.29
C TYR A 423 -18.49 -4.98 -13.21
N SER A 424 -19.28 -4.29 -12.38
CA SER A 424 -20.73 -4.49 -12.28
C SER A 424 -21.48 -3.92 -13.50
N PRO A 425 -22.69 -4.42 -13.83
CA PRO A 425 -23.54 -3.88 -14.90
C PRO A 425 -23.91 -2.41 -14.64
N LYS A 426 -24.05 -1.64 -15.74
CA LYS A 426 -24.38 -0.20 -15.69
C LYS A 426 -25.73 0.14 -15.09
N ASP A 427 -26.67 -0.80 -15.12
CA ASP A 427 -28.02 -0.67 -14.57
C ASP A 427 -28.07 -0.95 -13.05
N GLU A 428 -26.94 -1.31 -12.45
CA GLU A 428 -26.80 -1.58 -11.03
C GLU A 428 -25.79 -0.62 -10.41
N THR A 429 -26.13 0.67 -10.46
CA THR A 429 -25.36 1.74 -9.84
C THR A 429 -25.72 1.91 -8.38
N PHE A 430 -24.71 2.16 -7.55
CA PHE A 430 -24.89 2.54 -6.16
C PHE A 430 -25.02 4.06 -6.07
N HIS A 431 -26.05 4.52 -5.37
CA HIS A 431 -26.21 5.92 -5.06
C HIS A 431 -25.40 6.25 -3.82
N VAL A 432 -24.40 7.11 -3.99
CA VAL A 432 -23.58 7.61 -2.89
C VAL A 432 -23.85 9.09 -2.72
N LEU A 433 -24.14 9.51 -1.49
CA LEU A 433 -24.14 10.91 -1.15
C LEU A 433 -22.69 11.35 -0.95
N VAL A 434 -22.21 12.17 -1.88
CA VAL A 434 -20.88 12.79 -1.84
C VAL A 434 -21.07 14.26 -1.51
N GLU A 435 -20.41 14.73 -0.46
CA GLU A 435 -20.38 16.16 -0.14
C GLU A 435 -19.44 16.87 -1.13
N SER A 436 -19.96 17.82 -1.90
CA SER A 436 -19.13 18.62 -2.80
C SER A 436 -18.21 19.58 -2.02
N ALA A 437 -17.21 20.13 -2.69
CA ALA A 437 -16.22 21.03 -2.07
C ALA A 437 -16.83 22.26 -1.37
N ASP A 438 -18.08 22.61 -1.65
CA ASP A 438 -18.83 23.70 -1.01
C ASP A 438 -19.73 23.24 0.16
N GLY A 439 -19.65 21.96 0.56
CA GLY A 439 -20.46 21.37 1.62
C GLY A 439 -21.86 20.93 1.19
N THR A 440 -22.19 21.02 -0.11
CA THR A 440 -23.50 20.60 -0.60
C THR A 440 -23.52 19.07 -0.82
N PRO A 441 -24.45 18.32 -0.23
CA PRO A 441 -24.58 16.90 -0.56
C PRO A 441 -25.06 16.75 -2.01
N SER A 442 -24.31 15.98 -2.79
CA SER A 442 -24.62 15.60 -4.16
C SER A 442 -24.76 14.08 -4.25
N GLN A 443 -25.81 13.61 -4.92
CA GLN A 443 -25.99 12.19 -5.17
C GLN A 443 -25.23 11.84 -6.44
N VAL A 444 -24.28 10.92 -6.35
CA VAL A 444 -23.48 10.43 -7.47
C VAL A 444 -23.74 8.94 -7.63
N ASP A 445 -23.94 8.51 -8.87
CA ASP A 445 -24.06 7.10 -9.22
C ASP A 445 -22.65 6.52 -9.40
N TRP A 446 -22.39 5.35 -8.81
CA TRP A 446 -21.11 4.66 -8.91
C TRP A 446 -21.30 3.20 -9.32
N LEU A 447 -20.33 2.66 -10.08
CA LEU A 447 -20.17 1.24 -10.36
C LEU A 447 -18.96 0.71 -9.59
N VAL A 448 -19.01 -0.53 -9.13
CA VAL A 448 -17.84 -1.13 -8.49
C VAL A 448 -17.05 -1.91 -9.54
N VAL A 449 -15.74 -1.72 -9.53
CA VAL A 449 -14.83 -2.40 -10.43
C VAL A 449 -13.72 -3.08 -9.66
N ALA A 450 -13.21 -4.20 -10.17
CA ALA A 450 -11.90 -4.72 -9.77
C ALA A 450 -10.89 -4.40 -10.87
N SER A 451 -9.83 -3.69 -10.50
CA SER A 451 -8.70 -3.42 -11.39
C SER A 451 -7.86 -4.69 -11.61
N ALA A 452 -6.94 -4.65 -12.56
CA ALA A 452 -6.01 -5.75 -12.79
C ALA A 452 -5.04 -5.99 -11.61
N TYR A 453 -4.90 -5.01 -10.72
CA TYR A 453 -4.05 -5.07 -9.52
C TYR A 453 -4.80 -5.55 -8.27
N GLY A 454 -6.10 -5.85 -8.39
CA GLY A 454 -6.90 -6.32 -7.26
C GLY A 454 -7.48 -5.22 -6.39
N LEU A 455 -7.34 -3.96 -6.83
CA LEU A 455 -8.04 -2.85 -6.18
C LEU A 455 -9.50 -2.88 -6.61
N VAL A 456 -10.39 -3.04 -5.63
CA VAL A 456 -11.83 -2.89 -5.82
C VAL A 456 -12.22 -1.46 -5.46
N MET A 457 -12.71 -0.71 -6.43
CA MET A 457 -12.94 0.72 -6.28
C MET A 457 -14.19 1.18 -7.03
N PRO A 458 -14.85 2.25 -6.56
CA PRO A 458 -15.99 2.81 -7.24
C PRO A 458 -15.53 3.61 -8.49
N TYR A 459 -16.30 3.55 -9.59
CA TYR A 459 -16.13 4.37 -10.80
C TYR A 459 -17.42 5.06 -11.25
N PRO A 460 -17.34 6.28 -11.82
CA PRO A 460 -18.48 6.91 -12.47
C PRO A 460 -19.00 6.07 -13.66
N PRO A 461 -20.32 5.79 -13.77
CA PRO A 461 -20.91 4.95 -14.81
C PRO A 461 -20.68 5.43 -16.25
N ASP A 462 -20.50 6.74 -16.43
CA ASP A 462 -20.21 7.36 -17.71
C ASP A 462 -18.77 7.09 -18.19
N GLN A 463 -17.85 6.78 -17.28
CA GLN A 463 -16.45 6.47 -17.60
C GLN A 463 -16.18 4.99 -17.89
N ILE A 464 -17.03 4.07 -17.41
CA ILE A 464 -16.73 2.63 -17.45
C ILE A 464 -16.58 2.06 -18.87
N ASP A 465 -17.36 2.55 -19.84
CA ASP A 465 -17.30 2.06 -21.22
C ASP A 465 -15.99 2.47 -21.89
N GLU A 466 -15.53 3.68 -21.59
CA GLU A 466 -14.26 4.19 -22.10
C GLU A 466 -13.10 3.39 -21.51
N ARG A 467 -13.09 3.17 -20.19
CA ARG A 467 -12.09 2.34 -19.51
C ARG A 467 -12.08 0.89 -20.02
N ALA A 468 -13.26 0.31 -20.24
CA ALA A 468 -13.40 -1.02 -20.82
C ALA A 468 -12.90 -1.07 -22.27
N ARG A 469 -13.09 0.00 -23.05
CA ARG A 469 -12.56 0.14 -24.40
C ARG A 469 -11.04 0.24 -24.39
N GLU A 470 -10.47 1.10 -23.56
CA GLU A 470 -9.03 1.29 -23.38
C GLU A 470 -8.35 -0.02 -22.97
N SER A 471 -8.92 -0.75 -22.00
CA SER A 471 -8.40 -2.05 -21.55
C SER A 471 -8.39 -3.08 -22.70
N ARG A 472 -9.45 -3.14 -23.51
CA ARG A 472 -9.50 -4.03 -24.70
C ARG A 472 -8.52 -3.62 -25.79
N GLU A 473 -8.29 -2.33 -25.97
CA GLU A 473 -7.33 -1.81 -26.94
C GLU A 473 -5.89 -2.13 -26.53
N ALA A 474 -5.56 -2.00 -25.24
CA ALA A 474 -4.30 -2.45 -24.67
C ALA A 474 -4.09 -3.95 -24.91
N GLN A 475 -5.10 -4.78 -24.62
CA GLN A 475 -5.03 -6.23 -24.89
C GLN A 475 -4.77 -6.54 -26.36
N ARG A 476 -5.44 -5.85 -27.29
CA ARG A 476 -5.22 -6.00 -28.74
C ARG A 476 -3.84 -5.51 -29.16
N ALA A 477 -3.25 -4.53 -28.47
CA ALA A 477 -1.89 -4.08 -28.73
C ALA A 477 -0.88 -5.18 -28.35
N ILE A 478 -1.04 -5.79 -27.17
CA ILE A 478 -0.21 -6.91 -26.70
C ILE A 478 -0.32 -8.10 -27.67
N GLU A 479 -1.54 -8.51 -28.05
CA GLU A 479 -1.73 -9.61 -29.00
C GLU A 479 -1.09 -9.35 -30.37
N ARG A 480 -1.04 -8.08 -30.81
CA ARG A 480 -0.37 -7.69 -32.06
C ARG A 480 1.15 -7.73 -31.92
N ALA A 481 1.70 -7.37 -30.76
CA ALA A 481 3.13 -7.42 -30.49
C ALA A 481 3.66 -8.86 -30.36
N MET A 482 2.81 -9.81 -29.97
CA MET A 482 3.16 -11.25 -29.87
C MET A 482 3.20 -11.98 -31.22
N LYS A 483 2.62 -11.39 -32.28
CA LYS A 483 2.58 -11.97 -33.64
C LYS A 483 3.73 -11.44 -34.48
#